data_AF-A0A0C3DQ61-F1
#
_entry.id   AF-A0A0C3DQ61-F1
#
_cell.length_a   1.000
_cell.length_b   1.000
_cell.length_c   1.000
_cell.angle_alpha   90.00
_cell.angle_beta   90.00
_cell.angle_gamma   90.00
#
_symmetry.space_group_name_H-M   'P 1'
#
loop_
_entity.id
_entity.type
_entity.pdbx_description
1 polymer ?
#
loop_
_entity_poly.entity_id
_entity_poly.type
_entity_poly.pdbx_seq_one_letter_code
_entity_poly.pdbx_strand_id
1 'polypeptide(L)'
;MRRSVLRARLARSIVPRPPRVLQLSSPPCRAISTSTTPSNDAPPAQIEVPPYRFETGLSLFAKRAPRPFPPPFLSPPSGSFSDPLSTHHRSRDRRTFVNGELIRGYTNGDDAVYVSDMFIGANDGVGAWSTRPGGHAGLWSRLILHFWALETENDARQIRPPDQKFEPNPVEYLHRAYEMTIKATSEPNHWQGTTTAAGAQLYYEKGDPGSDAEAMPLLYVTNLGDSQILVLRPSTSELVYKTKEQWHWFDCPRQLGTNSPDTPRENAVLDKVVIEENDVVLAMSDGVIDNLWEHEIIESVVESIRRWENGEGGPGTGDRKGGAGGGMKFVADELVRAAKAVATDPFAESPFMEHAVEEGLAMEGGKLDDISVVAALCRKNDGSMYYHD
;
A
#
# COMPACT_ATOMS: atom_id res chain seq x y z
N MET A 1 -39.73 18.57 -1.05
CA MET A 1 -40.08 19.31 -2.29
C MET A 1 -39.21 18.78 -3.42
N ARG A 2 -39.85 18.23 -4.46
CA ARG A 2 -39.20 17.64 -5.64
C ARG A 2 -38.52 18.73 -6.47
N ARG A 3 -37.24 18.55 -6.84
CA ARG A 3 -36.52 19.45 -7.75
C ARG A 3 -36.83 19.08 -9.20
N SER A 4 -37.14 20.12 -9.97
CA SER A 4 -37.62 20.11 -11.36
C SER A 4 -36.47 19.92 -12.37
N VAL A 5 -36.78 19.19 -13.43
CA VAL A 5 -35.95 18.91 -14.61
C VAL A 5 -36.33 19.88 -15.73
N LEU A 6 -35.34 20.51 -16.39
CA LEU A 6 -35.29 20.78 -17.85
C LEU A 6 -34.15 21.75 -18.23
N ARG A 7 -33.20 21.32 -19.07
CA ARG A 7 -33.17 21.63 -20.52
C ARG A 7 -31.93 21.03 -21.21
N ALA A 8 -32.19 20.27 -22.28
CA ALA A 8 -31.19 19.72 -23.17
C ALA A 8 -30.63 20.79 -24.14
N ARG A 9 -29.32 20.75 -24.39
CA ARG A 9 -28.67 21.39 -25.54
C ARG A 9 -28.07 20.30 -26.43
N LEU A 10 -28.52 20.26 -27.68
CA LEU A 10 -27.92 19.47 -28.75
C LEU A 10 -26.54 20.03 -29.11
N ALA A 11 -25.50 19.22 -28.96
CA ALA A 11 -24.18 19.45 -29.54
C ALA A 11 -23.82 18.25 -30.44
N ARG A 12 -23.31 18.56 -31.63
CA ARG A 12 -23.02 17.62 -32.73
C ARG A 12 -21.91 16.64 -32.37
N SER A 13 -22.03 15.41 -32.87
CA SER A 13 -21.14 14.31 -32.58
C SER A 13 -19.75 14.52 -33.18
N ILE A 14 -18.73 14.39 -32.33
CA ILE A 14 -17.34 14.14 -32.73
C ILE A 14 -17.03 12.77 -32.14
N VAL A 15 -16.79 11.78 -33.00
CA VAL A 15 -16.47 10.42 -32.60
C VAL A 15 -15.11 10.43 -31.88
N PRO A 16 -15.02 10.12 -30.58
CA PRO A 16 -13.73 9.94 -29.91
C PRO A 16 -13.18 8.58 -30.33
N ARG A 17 -11.95 8.56 -30.84
CA ARG A 17 -11.17 7.32 -30.98
C ARG A 17 -11.01 6.66 -29.60
N PRO A 18 -11.09 5.33 -29.49
CA PRO A 18 -10.92 4.66 -28.21
C PRO A 18 -9.51 4.95 -27.66
N PRO A 19 -9.37 5.21 -26.36
CA PRO A 19 -8.05 5.27 -25.74
C PRO A 19 -7.38 3.91 -25.90
N ARG A 20 -6.17 3.90 -26.46
CA ARG A 20 -5.33 2.69 -26.49
C ARG A 20 -5.10 2.26 -25.04
N VAL A 21 -5.60 1.07 -24.71
CA VAL A 21 -5.25 0.34 -23.50
C VAL A 21 -3.74 0.09 -23.54
N LEU A 22 -2.99 0.74 -22.66
CA LEU A 22 -1.60 0.39 -22.40
C LEU A 22 -1.63 -0.80 -21.45
N GLN A 23 -1.34 -1.99 -21.98
CA GLN A 23 -0.97 -3.13 -21.16
C GLN A 23 0.36 -2.79 -20.47
N LEU A 24 0.36 -2.80 -19.14
CA LEU A 24 1.55 -2.66 -18.31
C LEU A 24 2.22 -4.02 -18.22
N SER A 25 3.20 -4.27 -19.09
CA SER A 25 4.14 -5.39 -18.96
C SER A 25 5.41 -4.91 -18.24
N SER A 26 5.90 -5.73 -17.32
CA SER A 26 7.20 -5.58 -16.68
C SER A 26 8.32 -5.91 -17.70
N PRO A 27 9.54 -5.38 -17.56
CA PRO A 27 10.63 -5.79 -18.45
C PRO A 27 11.17 -7.18 -18.05
N PRO A 28 11.49 -8.07 -19.01
CA PRO A 28 12.06 -9.38 -18.69
C PRO A 28 13.49 -9.24 -18.17
N CYS A 29 13.75 -9.75 -16.96
CA CYS A 29 15.10 -9.92 -16.43
C CYS A 29 15.83 -11.03 -17.19
N ARG A 30 16.92 -10.67 -17.88
CA ARG A 30 17.85 -11.62 -18.50
C ARG A 30 18.54 -12.45 -17.42
N ALA A 31 18.25 -13.75 -17.37
CA ALA A 31 19.03 -14.70 -16.60
C ALA A 31 20.46 -14.79 -17.17
N ILE A 32 21.46 -14.50 -16.34
CA ILE A 32 22.86 -14.81 -16.64
C ILE A 32 23.04 -16.31 -16.43
N SER A 33 23.21 -17.05 -17.53
CA SER A 33 23.50 -18.48 -17.50
C SER A 33 24.95 -18.69 -17.07
N THR A 34 25.20 -18.96 -15.79
CA THR A 34 26.47 -19.55 -15.35
C THR A 34 26.36 -21.07 -15.48
N SER A 35 27.07 -21.63 -16.46
CA SER A 35 27.25 -23.06 -16.63
C SER A 35 28.15 -23.61 -15.53
N THR A 36 27.58 -24.29 -14.56
CA THR A 36 28.31 -25.21 -13.67
C THR A 36 27.67 -26.59 -13.76
N THR A 37 28.51 -27.58 -14.07
CA THR A 37 28.19 -29.00 -14.16
C THR A 37 27.49 -29.53 -12.89
N PRO A 38 26.43 -30.36 -13.01
CA PRO A 38 25.68 -30.81 -11.85
C PRO A 38 26.41 -31.97 -11.14
N SER A 39 26.67 -31.81 -9.85
CA SER A 39 26.84 -32.94 -8.94
C SER A 39 25.44 -33.46 -8.58
N ASN A 40 25.12 -34.67 -9.03
CA ASN A 40 23.93 -35.43 -8.63
C ASN A 40 24.02 -35.76 -7.14
N ASP A 41 23.05 -35.26 -6.35
CA ASP A 41 22.47 -35.92 -5.14
C ASP A 41 21.63 -34.98 -4.25
N ALA A 42 21.32 -33.74 -4.67
CA ALA A 42 20.31 -32.93 -3.99
C ALA A 42 18.95 -33.02 -4.71
N PRO A 43 17.83 -33.32 -4.02
CA PRO A 43 16.51 -33.15 -4.63
C PRO A 43 16.37 -31.69 -5.09
N PRO A 44 15.74 -31.43 -6.25
CA PRO A 44 15.52 -30.05 -6.70
C PRO A 44 14.76 -29.31 -5.62
N ALA A 45 15.31 -28.20 -5.13
CA ALA A 45 14.65 -27.35 -4.15
C ALA A 45 13.30 -26.89 -4.72
N GLN A 46 12.22 -27.53 -4.30
CA GLN A 46 10.87 -27.11 -4.66
C GLN A 46 10.59 -25.84 -3.87
N ILE A 47 10.38 -24.72 -4.58
CA ILE A 47 9.87 -23.50 -3.96
C ILE A 47 8.45 -23.81 -3.51
N GLU A 48 8.25 -23.93 -2.20
CA GLU A 48 6.94 -24.18 -1.61
C GLU A 48 6.03 -22.99 -1.93
N VAL A 49 5.00 -23.22 -2.75
CA VAL A 49 4.03 -22.18 -3.11
C VAL A 49 3.12 -21.93 -1.90
N PRO A 50 3.03 -20.70 -1.38
CA PRO A 50 2.17 -20.41 -0.25
C PRO A 50 0.71 -20.76 -0.55
N PRO A 51 -0.04 -21.36 0.39
CA PRO A 51 -1.43 -21.79 0.18
C PRO A 51 -2.43 -20.63 0.05
N TYR A 52 -2.02 -19.42 0.43
CA TYR A 52 -2.83 -18.21 0.31
C TYR A 52 -2.03 -17.09 -0.36
N ARG A 53 -2.75 -16.19 -1.02
CA ARG A 53 -2.23 -14.97 -1.61
C ARG A 53 -3.22 -13.83 -1.50
N PHE A 54 -2.74 -12.61 -1.64
CA PHE A 54 -3.57 -11.44 -1.82
C PHE A 54 -3.93 -11.22 -3.29
N GLU A 55 -5.19 -10.92 -3.53
CA GLU A 55 -5.62 -10.18 -4.72
C GLU A 55 -5.78 -8.71 -4.33
N THR A 56 -5.03 -7.81 -4.95
CA THR A 56 -4.89 -6.42 -4.46
C THR A 56 -5.48 -5.39 -5.41
N GLY A 57 -5.84 -4.24 -4.83
CA GLY A 57 -6.18 -3.02 -5.53
C GLY A 57 -5.79 -1.80 -4.71
N LEU A 58 -5.53 -0.68 -5.36
CA LEU A 58 -5.18 0.56 -4.69
C LEU A 58 -5.85 1.77 -5.35
N SER A 59 -6.10 2.80 -4.56
CA SER A 59 -6.55 4.10 -5.05
C SER A 59 -5.91 5.20 -4.24
N LEU A 60 -5.65 6.33 -4.91
CA LEU A 60 -4.78 7.39 -4.42
C LEU A 60 -5.35 8.76 -4.80
N PHE A 61 -5.38 9.67 -3.85
CA PHE A 61 -5.63 11.09 -4.06
C PHE A 61 -4.56 11.89 -3.32
N ALA A 62 -3.84 12.76 -4.04
CA ALA A 62 -2.86 13.64 -3.42
C ALA A 62 -3.46 15.04 -3.25
N LYS A 63 -3.34 15.63 -2.05
CA LYS A 63 -3.74 17.03 -1.78
C LYS A 63 -2.94 18.03 -2.61
N ARG A 64 -1.71 17.64 -2.99
CA ARG A 64 -0.81 18.43 -3.82
C ARG A 64 0.07 17.54 -4.70
N ALA A 65 0.69 18.13 -5.73
CA ALA A 65 1.65 17.39 -6.54
C ALA A 65 2.87 16.97 -5.68
N PRO A 66 3.32 15.71 -5.77
CA PRO A 66 4.47 15.23 -5.00
C PRO A 66 5.74 15.99 -5.38
N ARG A 67 6.58 16.31 -4.39
CA ARG A 67 7.91 16.86 -4.64
C ARG A 67 8.71 15.81 -5.43
N PRO A 68 9.28 16.15 -6.60
CA PRO A 68 10.11 15.21 -7.35
C PRO A 68 11.22 14.67 -6.45
N PHE A 69 11.51 13.37 -6.56
CA PHE A 69 12.64 12.82 -5.84
C PHE A 69 13.93 13.54 -6.24
N PRO A 70 14.89 13.70 -5.35
CA PRO A 70 16.16 14.33 -5.68
C PRO A 70 17.15 13.31 -6.27
N PRO A 71 18.25 13.74 -6.91
CA PRO A 71 19.37 12.84 -7.22
C PRO A 71 19.92 12.16 -5.94
N PRO A 72 20.34 10.88 -6.01
CA PRO A 72 20.47 10.03 -7.21
C PRO A 72 19.19 9.26 -7.59
N PHE A 73 18.06 9.47 -6.91
CA PHE A 73 16.86 8.64 -7.06
C PHE A 73 16.10 8.89 -8.36
N LEU A 74 16.27 10.06 -8.99
CA LEU A 74 15.74 10.32 -10.32
C LEU A 74 16.50 9.56 -11.40
N SER A 75 15.79 9.01 -12.38
CA SER A 75 16.43 8.51 -13.61
C SER A 75 17.09 9.69 -14.35
N PRO A 76 18.30 9.52 -14.91
CA PRO A 76 18.88 10.52 -15.80
C PRO A 76 17.96 10.76 -17.00
N PRO A 77 17.92 11.99 -17.57
CA PRO A 77 17.19 12.22 -18.80
C PRO A 77 17.69 11.27 -19.89
N SER A 78 16.77 10.74 -20.70
CA SER A 78 17.08 9.98 -21.92
C SER A 78 18.09 10.79 -22.74
N GLY A 79 19.17 10.16 -23.24
CA GLY A 79 20.22 10.81 -24.02
C GLY A 79 19.78 11.35 -25.41
N SER A 80 18.48 11.57 -25.63
CA SER A 80 17.93 12.17 -26.83
C SER A 80 17.77 13.67 -26.62
N PHE A 81 18.58 14.45 -27.33
CA PHE A 81 18.59 15.91 -27.37
C PHE A 81 17.26 16.57 -27.82
N SER A 82 16.22 15.77 -28.10
CA SER A 82 14.90 16.22 -28.53
C SER A 82 13.82 16.10 -27.46
N ASP A 83 14.11 15.49 -26.30
CA ASP A 83 13.20 15.51 -25.17
C ASP A 83 13.34 16.86 -24.43
N PRO A 84 12.27 17.65 -24.29
CA PRO A 84 12.36 18.96 -23.64
C PRO A 84 12.91 18.82 -22.21
N LEU A 85 13.90 19.66 -21.88
CA LEU A 85 14.62 19.74 -20.59
C LEU A 85 13.74 19.98 -19.34
N SER A 86 12.41 19.89 -19.47
CA SER A 86 11.45 20.01 -18.38
C SER A 86 10.37 18.93 -18.48
N THR A 87 10.73 17.66 -18.36
CA THR A 87 9.77 16.57 -18.14
C THR A 87 9.29 16.50 -16.67
N HIS A 88 9.33 17.62 -15.92
CA HIS A 88 8.86 17.71 -14.53
C HIS A 88 7.36 17.41 -14.36
N HIS A 89 6.59 17.39 -15.45
CA HIS A 89 5.14 17.19 -15.43
C HIS A 89 4.68 15.75 -15.68
N ARG A 90 5.60 14.78 -15.80
CA ARG A 90 5.27 13.35 -16.05
C ARG A 90 5.92 12.43 -15.00
N SER A 91 5.83 12.80 -13.73
CA SER A 91 6.41 12.08 -12.59
C SER A 91 5.63 10.84 -12.14
N ARG A 92 4.57 10.43 -12.84
CA ARG A 92 3.76 9.30 -12.39
C ARG A 92 4.39 7.93 -12.65
N ASP A 93 5.39 7.85 -13.52
CA ASP A 93 6.03 6.56 -13.85
C ASP A 93 7.45 6.71 -14.45
N ARG A 94 8.27 7.59 -13.88
CA ARG A 94 9.72 7.52 -14.12
C ARG A 94 10.28 6.50 -13.14
N ARG A 95 10.76 5.37 -13.68
CA ARG A 95 11.46 4.30 -12.95
C ARG A 95 12.61 4.89 -12.15
N THR A 96 12.41 5.14 -10.86
CA THR A 96 13.41 5.66 -9.94
C THR A 96 14.23 4.49 -9.40
N PHE A 97 15.53 4.69 -9.17
CA PHE A 97 16.43 3.61 -8.79
C PHE A 97 17.13 3.91 -7.47
N VAL A 98 17.37 2.86 -6.69
CA VAL A 98 18.27 2.87 -5.53
C VAL A 98 19.10 1.59 -5.57
N ASN A 99 20.43 1.71 -5.38
CA ASN A 99 21.37 0.59 -5.50
C ASN A 99 21.29 -0.20 -6.84
N GLY A 100 20.80 0.43 -7.92
CA GLY A 100 20.61 -0.22 -9.22
C GLY A 100 19.28 -0.97 -9.40
N GLU A 101 18.44 -1.02 -8.36
CA GLU A 101 17.10 -1.60 -8.39
C GLU A 101 16.00 -0.54 -8.48
N LEU A 102 14.89 -0.88 -9.13
CA LEU A 102 13.71 -0.02 -9.21
C LEU A 102 13.10 0.15 -7.82
N ILE A 103 12.88 1.41 -7.40
CA ILE A 103 12.16 1.72 -6.15
C ILE A 103 10.72 1.23 -6.29
N ARG A 104 10.32 0.27 -5.44
CA ARG A 104 9.08 -0.51 -5.55
C ARG A 104 7.91 0.11 -4.79
N GLY A 105 6.71 0.10 -5.39
CA GLY A 105 5.43 0.66 -4.87
C GLY A 105 4.97 1.93 -5.61
N TYR A 106 4.16 2.79 -4.99
CA TYR A 106 3.63 4.02 -5.59
C TYR A 106 3.74 5.22 -4.64
N THR A 107 3.96 6.42 -5.19
CA THR A 107 3.96 7.70 -4.43
C THR A 107 2.61 8.40 -4.59
N ASN A 108 2.08 8.98 -3.52
CA ASN A 108 0.87 9.79 -3.52
C ASN A 108 1.05 11.05 -2.66
N GLY A 109 1.48 12.15 -3.28
CA GLY A 109 1.88 13.34 -2.51
C GLY A 109 3.10 13.03 -1.65
N ASP A 110 2.97 13.12 -0.33
CA ASP A 110 3.99 12.69 0.62
C ASP A 110 3.80 11.24 1.12
N ASP A 111 2.67 10.59 0.80
CA ASP A 111 2.43 9.17 1.06
C ASP A 111 3.18 8.25 0.08
N ALA A 112 3.33 7.00 0.51
CA ALA A 112 3.64 5.88 -0.37
C ALA A 112 2.80 4.64 -0.02
N VAL A 113 2.54 3.82 -1.03
CA VAL A 113 1.87 2.52 -0.86
C VAL A 113 2.61 1.39 -1.57
N TYR A 114 2.44 0.16 -1.10
CA TYR A 114 2.94 -1.05 -1.75
C TYR A 114 1.88 -2.14 -1.79
N VAL A 115 1.89 -2.92 -2.87
CA VAL A 115 1.07 -4.12 -3.04
C VAL A 115 1.89 -5.26 -3.63
N SER A 116 1.72 -6.45 -3.07
CA SER A 116 2.11 -7.73 -3.66
C SER A 116 1.10 -8.81 -3.27
N ASP A 117 1.39 -10.05 -3.66
CA ASP A 117 0.62 -11.24 -3.31
C ASP A 117 0.77 -11.65 -1.83
N MET A 118 1.74 -11.09 -1.11
CA MET A 118 2.03 -11.48 0.28
C MET A 118 2.26 -10.31 1.22
N PHE A 119 2.39 -9.08 0.73
CA PHE A 119 2.66 -7.90 1.56
C PHE A 119 1.96 -6.68 0.98
N ILE A 120 1.27 -5.95 1.85
CA ILE A 120 0.73 -4.63 1.55
C ILE A 120 1.20 -3.63 2.59
N GLY A 121 1.25 -2.35 2.22
CA GLY A 121 1.53 -1.29 3.18
C GLY A 121 1.17 0.10 2.70
N ALA A 122 0.97 0.99 3.65
CA ALA A 122 0.72 2.41 3.48
C ALA A 122 1.56 3.18 4.50
N ASN A 123 2.36 4.11 4.00
CA ASN A 123 3.24 4.95 4.78
C ASN A 123 2.93 6.41 4.47
N ASP A 124 2.61 7.19 5.49
CA ASP A 124 2.38 8.63 5.38
C ASP A 124 3.67 9.39 5.72
N GLY A 125 4.14 10.16 4.75
CA GLY A 125 5.27 11.05 4.92
C GLY A 125 4.83 12.40 5.49
N VAL A 126 5.41 12.80 6.64
CA VAL A 126 5.05 14.05 7.30
C VAL A 126 5.33 15.29 6.43
N GLY A 127 4.25 15.89 5.90
CA GLY A 127 4.31 16.91 4.86
C GLY A 127 5.04 18.21 5.24
N ALA A 128 5.26 18.47 6.55
CA ALA A 128 6.01 19.62 7.04
C ALA A 128 7.46 19.67 6.51
N TRP A 129 8.06 18.52 6.18
CA TRP A 129 9.40 18.45 5.58
C TRP A 129 9.50 19.18 4.24
N SER A 130 8.41 19.32 3.49
CA SER A 130 8.39 20.07 2.22
C SER A 130 8.87 21.53 2.35
N THR A 131 8.80 22.10 3.55
CA THR A 131 9.25 23.47 3.86
C THR A 131 10.75 23.59 4.08
N ARG A 132 11.47 22.46 4.21
CA ARG A 132 12.91 22.43 4.49
C ARG A 132 13.71 22.19 3.19
N PRO A 133 14.89 22.83 3.01
CA PRO A 133 15.69 22.69 1.80
C PRO A 133 15.98 21.24 1.40
N GLY A 134 16.31 20.38 2.37
CA GLY A 134 16.56 18.95 2.18
C GLY A 134 15.37 18.02 2.46
N GLY A 135 14.18 18.55 2.76
CA GLY A 135 13.06 17.73 3.22
C GLY A 135 12.24 17.08 2.08
N HIS A 136 12.19 15.76 2.07
CA HIS A 136 11.50 14.92 1.10
C HIS A 136 10.72 13.80 1.81
N ALA A 137 9.56 14.14 2.38
CA ALA A 137 8.68 13.19 3.05
C ALA A 137 8.24 12.05 2.11
N GLY A 138 7.75 12.38 0.92
CA GLY A 138 7.41 11.39 -0.12
C GLY A 138 8.58 10.50 -0.58
N LEU A 139 9.84 10.89 -0.38
CA LEU A 139 10.99 9.99 -0.63
C LEU A 139 11.17 9.01 0.53
N TRP A 140 11.06 9.51 1.77
CA TRP A 140 11.23 8.72 2.98
C TRP A 140 10.16 7.64 3.11
N SER A 141 8.88 8.00 2.95
CA SER A 141 7.76 7.04 2.93
C SER A 141 7.98 5.95 1.88
N ARG A 142 8.45 6.36 0.69
CA ARG A 142 8.74 5.47 -0.43
C ARG A 142 9.90 4.51 -0.19
N LEU A 143 11.01 4.99 0.34
CA LEU A 143 12.21 4.18 0.56
C LEU A 143 12.00 3.17 1.69
N ILE A 144 11.31 3.57 2.77
CA ILE A 144 10.96 2.64 3.84
C ILE A 144 10.11 1.49 3.29
N LEU A 145 9.03 1.77 2.55
CA LEU A 145 8.21 0.72 1.94
C LEU A 145 8.99 -0.14 0.95
N HIS A 146 9.84 0.47 0.13
CA HIS A 146 10.65 -0.26 -0.84
C HIS A 146 11.57 -1.28 -0.18
N PHE A 147 12.36 -0.85 0.81
CA PHE A 147 13.29 -1.74 1.49
C PHE A 147 12.56 -2.73 2.41
N TRP A 148 11.42 -2.34 2.98
CA TRP A 148 10.63 -3.24 3.82
C TRP A 148 10.02 -4.38 2.99
N ALA A 149 9.47 -4.07 1.82
CA ALA A 149 9.01 -5.08 0.88
C ALA A 149 10.15 -6.00 0.42
N LEU A 150 11.34 -5.45 0.16
CA LEU A 150 12.52 -6.25 -0.19
C LEU A 150 12.91 -7.23 0.91
N GLU A 151 13.03 -6.78 2.15
CA GLU A 151 13.39 -7.65 3.29
C GLU A 151 12.33 -8.74 3.51
N THR A 152 11.05 -8.37 3.49
CA THR A 152 9.92 -9.29 3.60
C THR A 152 9.98 -10.40 2.55
N GLU A 153 10.20 -10.05 1.29
CA GLU A 153 10.25 -11.01 0.21
C GLU A 153 11.54 -11.84 0.19
N ASN A 154 12.68 -11.23 0.53
CA ASN A 154 13.96 -11.93 0.59
C ASN A 154 13.94 -13.02 1.66
N ASP A 155 13.37 -12.70 2.82
CA ASP A 155 13.19 -13.67 3.88
C ASP A 155 12.16 -14.75 3.48
N ALA A 156 11.06 -14.39 2.83
CA ALA A 156 10.10 -15.39 2.33
C ALA A 156 10.70 -16.37 1.30
N ARG A 157 11.64 -15.91 0.46
CA ARG A 157 12.33 -16.73 -0.55
C ARG A 157 13.55 -17.50 -0.02
N GLN A 158 13.96 -17.28 1.22
CA GLN A 158 15.16 -17.92 1.76
C GLN A 158 14.95 -19.44 1.88
N ILE A 159 15.85 -20.21 1.27
CA ILE A 159 15.87 -21.67 1.38
C ILE A 159 16.30 -22.04 2.80
N ARG A 160 15.45 -22.81 3.49
CA ARG A 160 15.66 -23.25 4.87
C ARG A 160 15.68 -24.79 4.94
N PRO A 161 16.44 -25.38 5.89
CA PRO A 161 16.34 -26.79 6.20
C PRO A 161 14.89 -27.21 6.54
N PRO A 162 14.44 -28.41 6.15
CA PRO A 162 13.05 -28.86 6.36
C PRO A 162 12.58 -28.85 7.84
N ASP A 163 13.52 -28.98 8.77
CA ASP A 163 13.31 -29.02 10.21
C ASP A 163 13.36 -27.64 10.87
N GLN A 164 13.75 -26.59 10.14
CA GLN A 164 13.79 -25.25 10.68
C GLN A 164 12.39 -24.63 10.68
N LYS A 165 11.82 -24.42 11.87
CA LYS A 165 10.60 -23.61 12.01
C LYS A 165 10.86 -22.20 11.48
N PHE A 166 10.04 -21.77 10.54
CA PHE A 166 10.06 -20.42 9.99
C PHE A 166 8.94 -19.58 10.60
N GLU A 167 9.31 -18.38 11.06
CA GLU A 167 8.39 -17.39 11.58
C GLU A 167 8.82 -16.01 11.06
N PRO A 168 7.93 -15.27 10.36
CA PRO A 168 8.23 -13.93 9.93
C PRO A 168 8.56 -13.00 11.11
N ASN A 169 9.53 -12.09 10.90
CA ASN A 169 9.88 -11.03 11.83
C ASN A 169 9.79 -9.64 11.15
N PRO A 170 8.57 -9.13 10.90
CA PRO A 170 8.38 -7.88 10.18
C PRO A 170 8.96 -6.65 10.86
N VAL A 171 9.05 -6.65 12.20
CA VAL A 171 9.70 -5.57 12.95
C VAL A 171 11.18 -5.47 12.58
N GLU A 172 11.85 -6.61 12.44
CA GLU A 172 13.25 -6.63 12.04
C GLU A 172 13.43 -6.29 10.55
N TYR A 173 12.50 -6.70 9.69
CA TYR A 173 12.49 -6.27 8.28
C TYR A 173 12.33 -4.76 8.16
N LEU A 174 11.40 -4.16 8.93
CA LEU A 174 11.20 -2.71 9.00
C LEU A 174 12.42 -2.00 9.59
N HIS A 175 13.07 -2.60 10.59
CA HIS A 175 14.31 -2.05 11.17
C HIS A 175 15.44 -1.96 10.13
N ARG A 176 15.68 -3.02 9.37
CA ARG A 176 16.67 -3.01 8.29
C ARG A 176 16.29 -2.04 7.18
N ALA A 177 15.00 -1.96 6.84
CA ALA A 177 14.48 -0.99 5.88
C ALA A 177 14.74 0.46 6.33
N TYR A 178 14.60 0.73 7.62
CA TYR A 178 14.92 2.01 8.24
C TYR A 178 16.41 2.34 8.15
N GLU A 179 17.30 1.41 8.50
CA GLU A 179 18.75 1.61 8.37
C GLU A 179 19.18 1.83 6.91
N MET A 180 18.63 1.06 5.97
CA MET A 180 18.88 1.22 4.53
C MET A 180 18.38 2.57 4.02
N THR A 181 17.24 3.06 4.50
CA THR A 181 16.70 4.37 4.14
C THR A 181 17.60 5.49 4.66
N ILE A 182 18.05 5.42 5.91
CA ILE A 182 19.03 6.38 6.47
C ILE A 182 20.27 6.40 5.60
N LYS A 183 20.83 5.22 5.28
CA LYS A 183 22.05 5.11 4.47
C LYS A 183 21.86 5.72 3.08
N ALA A 184 20.76 5.38 2.41
CA ALA A 184 20.45 5.87 1.07
C ALA A 184 20.26 7.40 1.02
N THR A 185 19.80 8.00 2.12
CA THR A 185 19.48 9.42 2.23
C THR A 185 20.57 10.26 2.91
N SER A 186 21.67 9.64 3.35
CA SER A 186 22.76 10.35 4.04
C SER A 186 23.97 10.65 3.14
N GLU A 187 24.25 9.81 2.14
CA GLU A 187 25.39 9.98 1.23
C GLU A 187 25.01 9.70 -0.23
N PRO A 188 25.54 10.45 -1.23
CA PRO A 188 26.38 11.65 -1.11
C PRO A 188 25.58 12.92 -0.76
N ASN A 189 24.25 12.84 -0.76
CA ASN A 189 23.35 13.94 -0.47
C ASN A 189 22.60 13.68 0.84
N HIS A 190 22.30 14.75 1.59
CA HIS A 190 21.58 14.66 2.85
C HIS A 190 20.10 15.02 2.67
N TRP A 191 19.27 14.01 2.48
CA TRP A 191 17.81 14.15 2.32
C TRP A 191 17.08 13.79 3.60
N GLN A 192 16.33 14.74 4.12
CA GLN A 192 15.65 14.64 5.39
C GLN A 192 14.18 14.29 5.18
N GLY A 193 13.56 13.69 6.18
CA GLY A 193 12.18 13.28 6.11
C GLY A 193 11.85 12.34 7.25
N THR A 194 10.55 12.12 7.41
CA THR A 194 10.01 11.16 8.36
C THR A 194 8.72 10.58 7.80
N THR A 195 8.35 9.40 8.25
CA THR A 195 7.15 8.72 7.79
C THR A 195 6.56 7.83 8.89
N THR A 196 5.25 7.63 8.89
CA THR A 196 4.61 6.50 9.57
C THR A 196 4.92 5.20 8.81
N ALA A 197 4.56 4.06 9.36
CA ALA A 197 4.67 2.77 8.70
C ALA A 197 3.55 1.80 9.14
N ALA A 198 2.63 1.48 8.23
CA ALA A 198 1.60 0.46 8.43
C ALA A 198 1.74 -0.62 7.35
N GLY A 199 1.89 -1.88 7.75
CA GLY A 199 2.05 -3.00 6.82
C GLY A 199 1.43 -4.29 7.31
N ALA A 200 0.97 -5.12 6.38
CA ALA A 200 0.40 -6.43 6.64
C ALA A 200 1.05 -7.48 5.74
N GLN A 201 1.71 -8.45 6.36
CA GLN A 201 2.31 -9.61 5.68
C GLN A 201 1.39 -10.82 5.83
N LEU A 202 0.99 -11.40 4.69
CA LEU A 202 0.30 -12.68 4.65
C LEU A 202 1.28 -13.83 4.84
N TYR A 203 0.95 -14.68 5.78
CA TYR A 203 1.60 -15.94 6.07
C TYR A 203 0.53 -17.01 6.29
N TYR A 204 0.95 -18.19 6.74
CA TYR A 204 0.04 -19.28 7.04
C TYR A 204 0.60 -20.14 8.17
N GLU A 205 -0.28 -20.67 9.00
CA GLU A 205 0.06 -21.66 10.00
C GLU A 205 -0.20 -23.05 9.43
N LYS A 206 0.84 -23.89 9.39
CA LYS A 206 0.71 -25.29 9.00
C LYS A 206 0.03 -26.05 10.14
N GLY A 207 -0.87 -26.97 9.81
CA GLY A 207 -1.42 -27.92 10.78
C GLY A 207 -0.34 -28.80 11.42
N ASP A 208 -0.69 -29.50 12.50
CA ASP A 208 0.25 -30.38 13.20
C ASP A 208 0.90 -31.40 12.24
N PRO A 209 2.21 -31.68 12.38
CA PRO A 209 2.88 -32.68 11.55
C PRO A 209 2.18 -34.03 11.62
N GLY A 210 1.61 -34.48 10.49
CA GLY A 210 0.86 -35.73 10.39
C GLY A 210 -0.67 -35.59 10.53
N SER A 211 -1.19 -34.37 10.67
CA SER A 211 -2.62 -34.09 10.51
C SER A 211 -2.94 -33.68 9.06
N ASP A 212 -4.10 -34.08 8.56
CA ASP A 212 -4.65 -33.59 7.28
C ASP A 212 -5.29 -32.18 7.42
N ALA A 213 -4.96 -31.44 8.49
CA ALA A 213 -5.53 -30.13 8.74
C ALA A 213 -5.05 -29.12 7.69
N GLU A 214 -5.99 -28.42 7.08
CA GLU A 214 -5.70 -27.38 6.08
C GLU A 214 -4.92 -26.23 6.73
N ALA A 215 -3.94 -25.68 6.00
CA ALA A 215 -3.20 -24.51 6.46
C ALA A 215 -4.17 -23.34 6.69
N MET A 216 -3.96 -22.57 7.76
CA MET A 216 -4.79 -21.43 8.10
C MET A 216 -4.08 -20.13 7.74
N PRO A 217 -4.73 -19.14 7.09
CA PRO A 217 -4.08 -17.88 6.76
C PRO A 217 -3.88 -17.04 8.04
N LEU A 218 -2.69 -16.46 8.15
CA LEU A 218 -2.25 -15.67 9.31
C LEU A 218 -1.62 -14.37 8.82
N LEU A 219 -2.09 -13.24 9.33
CA LEU A 219 -1.48 -11.94 9.07
C LEU A 219 -0.51 -11.58 10.18
N TYR A 220 0.65 -11.07 9.78
CA TYR A 220 1.55 -10.31 10.64
C TYR A 220 1.36 -8.83 10.33
N VAL A 221 0.72 -8.11 11.24
CA VAL A 221 0.41 -6.69 11.11
C VAL A 221 1.42 -5.89 11.91
N THR A 222 2.13 -4.98 11.25
CA THR A 222 3.11 -4.10 11.89
C THR A 222 2.71 -2.65 11.70
N ASN A 223 2.59 -1.92 12.81
CA ASN A 223 2.23 -0.51 12.81
C ASN A 223 3.19 0.36 13.61
N LEU A 224 3.51 1.53 13.07
CA LEU A 224 4.19 2.63 13.74
C LEU A 224 3.61 3.96 13.24
N GLY A 225 2.96 4.70 14.13
CA GLY A 225 2.24 5.94 13.81
C GLY A 225 0.73 5.77 13.79
N ASP A 226 0.05 6.61 13.02
CA ASP A 226 -1.41 6.74 12.93
C ASP A 226 -2.00 6.21 11.62
N SER A 227 -1.19 5.84 10.62
CA SER A 227 -1.67 4.99 9.52
C SER A 227 -2.21 3.66 10.08
N GLN A 228 -3.18 3.04 9.39
CA GLN A 228 -3.93 1.92 9.95
C GLN A 228 -4.01 0.69 9.03
N ILE A 229 -4.01 -0.49 9.66
CA ILE A 229 -4.44 -1.75 9.06
C ILE A 229 -5.78 -2.16 9.66
N LEU A 230 -6.78 -2.41 8.80
CA LEU A 230 -8.08 -2.96 9.17
C LEU A 230 -8.27 -4.33 8.48
N VAL A 231 -8.88 -5.27 9.19
CA VAL A 231 -9.28 -6.57 8.65
C VAL A 231 -10.79 -6.69 8.79
N LEU A 232 -11.47 -6.87 7.65
CA LEU A 232 -12.91 -6.94 7.55
C LEU A 232 -13.32 -8.31 7.02
N ARG A 233 -14.44 -8.81 7.54
CA ARG A 233 -15.13 -10.00 7.02
C ARG A 233 -16.42 -9.57 6.34
N PRO A 234 -16.43 -9.40 5.01
CA PRO A 234 -17.61 -8.85 4.31
C PRO A 234 -18.85 -9.73 4.41
N SER A 235 -18.68 -11.04 4.55
CA SER A 235 -19.78 -12.02 4.65
C SER A 235 -20.65 -11.79 5.89
N THR A 236 -20.05 -11.34 7.00
CA THR A 236 -20.73 -11.03 8.27
C THR A 236 -20.79 -9.53 8.57
N SER A 237 -20.15 -8.70 7.74
CA SER A 237 -19.98 -7.25 7.99
C SER A 237 -19.27 -6.97 9.31
N GLU A 238 -18.34 -7.84 9.69
CA GLU A 238 -17.61 -7.78 10.96
C GLU A 238 -16.23 -7.15 10.79
N LEU A 239 -15.83 -6.33 11.75
CA LEU A 239 -14.45 -5.89 11.92
C LEU A 239 -13.69 -6.95 12.72
N VAL A 240 -12.83 -7.70 12.03
CA VAL A 240 -12.02 -8.76 12.63
C VAL A 240 -10.87 -8.17 13.44
N TYR A 241 -10.23 -7.12 12.94
CA TYR A 241 -9.09 -6.48 13.59
C TYR A 241 -8.89 -5.05 13.10
N LYS A 242 -8.32 -4.21 13.97
CA LYS A 242 -7.86 -2.85 13.68
C LYS A 242 -6.60 -2.53 14.48
N THR A 243 -5.61 -1.93 13.85
CA THR A 243 -4.42 -1.41 14.53
C THR A 243 -4.77 -0.24 15.44
N LYS A 244 -4.10 -0.14 16.58
CA LYS A 244 -4.16 1.06 17.42
C LYS A 244 -3.14 2.11 16.94
N GLU A 245 -3.60 3.34 16.81
CA GLU A 245 -2.76 4.49 16.47
C GLU A 245 -1.76 4.82 17.58
N GLN A 246 -0.66 5.46 17.19
CA GLN A 246 0.45 5.78 18.07
C GLN A 246 0.85 7.24 17.93
N TRP A 247 0.75 7.97 19.04
CA TRP A 247 0.96 9.41 19.10
C TRP A 247 1.99 9.76 20.16
N HIS A 248 2.74 10.85 19.95
CA HIS A 248 3.42 11.55 21.04
C HIS A 248 2.46 12.53 21.73
N TRP A 249 1.62 13.19 20.93
CA TRP A 249 0.46 14.02 21.31
C TRP A 249 -0.46 14.14 20.07
N PHE A 250 -1.63 14.75 20.22
CA PHE A 250 -2.60 14.91 19.14
C PHE A 250 -1.98 15.53 17.87
N ASP A 251 -2.28 14.95 16.71
CA ASP A 251 -1.75 15.34 15.38
C ASP A 251 -0.20 15.29 15.28
N CYS A 252 0.45 14.54 16.17
CA CYS A 252 1.89 14.24 16.13
C CYS A 252 2.13 12.73 16.31
N PRO A 253 2.00 11.94 15.23
CA PRO A 253 2.19 10.51 15.31
C PRO A 253 3.63 10.14 15.63
N ARG A 254 3.82 8.90 16.11
CA ARG A 254 5.14 8.28 16.05
C ARG A 254 5.58 8.15 14.60
N GLN A 255 6.84 8.42 14.32
CA GLN A 255 7.32 8.52 12.94
C GLN A 255 8.77 8.07 12.83
N LEU A 256 9.12 7.34 11.77
CA LEU A 256 10.49 6.96 11.49
C LEU A 256 11.19 8.03 10.67
N GLY A 257 12.36 8.49 11.12
CA GLY A 257 13.26 9.26 10.29
C GLY A 257 14.08 10.33 10.97
N THR A 258 14.38 11.39 10.22
CA THR A 258 15.35 12.41 10.61
C THR A 258 14.94 13.09 11.92
N ASN A 259 15.80 13.01 12.94
CA ASN A 259 15.58 13.55 14.29
C ASN A 259 14.36 13.00 15.04
N SER A 260 13.78 11.89 14.58
CA SER A 260 12.77 11.20 15.37
C SER A 260 13.42 10.38 16.48
N PRO A 261 12.85 10.36 17.70
CA PRO A 261 13.26 9.41 18.73
C PRO A 261 12.76 7.99 18.46
N ASP A 262 11.82 7.80 17.53
CA ASP A 262 11.19 6.51 17.31
C ASP A 262 12.06 5.58 16.45
N THR A 263 12.13 4.32 16.84
CA THR A 263 12.79 3.26 16.07
C THR A 263 11.86 2.06 15.91
N PRO A 264 12.02 1.25 14.84
CA PRO A 264 11.14 0.10 14.63
C PRO A 264 11.19 -0.90 15.79
N ARG A 265 12.38 -1.20 16.32
CA ARG A 265 12.54 -2.20 17.40
C ARG A 265 11.93 -1.77 18.73
N GLU A 266 11.90 -0.48 19.02
CA GLU A 266 11.41 0.04 20.30
C GLU A 266 9.93 0.43 20.25
N ASN A 267 9.41 0.81 19.08
CA ASN A 267 8.12 1.47 18.98
C ASN A 267 7.12 0.80 18.02
N ALA A 268 7.56 -0.03 17.07
CA ALA A 268 6.61 -0.72 16.20
C ALA A 268 5.84 -1.78 17.00
N VAL A 269 4.53 -1.84 16.76
CA VAL A 269 3.66 -2.87 17.33
C VAL A 269 3.45 -3.95 16.28
N LEU A 270 3.66 -5.21 16.67
CA LEU A 270 3.42 -6.38 15.84
C LEU A 270 2.27 -7.20 16.44
N ASP A 271 1.20 -7.35 15.69
CA ASP A 271 0.08 -8.22 16.01
C ASP A 271 -0.02 -9.37 15.01
N LYS A 272 -0.45 -10.54 15.51
CA LYS A 272 -0.75 -11.71 14.68
C LYS A 272 -2.26 -11.91 14.63
N VAL A 273 -2.82 -11.89 13.43
CA VAL A 273 -4.27 -11.94 13.23
C VAL A 273 -4.61 -13.14 12.36
N VAL A 274 -5.32 -14.11 12.94
CA VAL A 274 -5.89 -15.22 12.18
C VAL A 274 -7.01 -14.67 11.31
N ILE A 275 -6.98 -14.98 10.03
CA ILE A 275 -8.00 -14.54 9.06
C ILE A 275 -8.59 -15.73 8.33
N GLU A 276 -9.63 -15.49 7.53
CA GLU A 276 -10.29 -16.48 6.69
C GLU A 276 -10.12 -16.15 5.20
N GLU A 277 -10.38 -17.13 4.34
CA GLU A 277 -10.51 -16.86 2.91
C GLU A 277 -11.66 -15.88 2.67
N ASN A 278 -11.40 -14.87 1.83
CA ASN A 278 -12.28 -13.74 1.51
C ASN A 278 -12.39 -12.65 2.58
N ASP A 279 -11.59 -12.71 3.66
CA ASP A 279 -11.37 -11.52 4.49
C ASP A 279 -10.62 -10.46 3.66
N VAL A 280 -10.97 -9.19 3.90
CA VAL A 280 -10.39 -8.03 3.24
C VAL A 280 -9.47 -7.31 4.21
N VAL A 281 -8.22 -7.11 3.80
CA VAL A 281 -7.22 -6.35 4.53
C VAL A 281 -7.06 -4.99 3.87
N LEU A 282 -7.21 -3.93 4.66
CA LEU A 282 -7.00 -2.56 4.23
C LEU A 282 -5.71 -2.03 4.85
N ALA A 283 -4.88 -1.34 4.07
CA ALA A 283 -3.81 -0.47 4.57
C ALA A 283 -4.11 0.96 4.11
N MET A 284 -4.16 1.89 5.06
CA MET A 284 -4.67 3.25 4.84
C MET A 284 -3.83 4.31 5.56
N SER A 285 -3.66 5.48 4.94
CA SER A 285 -3.09 6.67 5.60
C SER A 285 -4.13 7.42 6.45
N ASP A 286 -3.66 8.39 7.24
CA ASP A 286 -4.50 9.23 8.10
C ASP A 286 -5.60 9.96 7.29
N GLY A 287 -5.32 10.34 6.05
CA GLY A 287 -6.27 11.00 5.14
C GLY A 287 -7.57 10.24 4.89
N VAL A 288 -7.63 8.93 5.19
CA VAL A 288 -8.88 8.16 5.21
C VAL A 288 -9.55 8.22 6.58
N ILE A 289 -8.83 7.82 7.63
CA ILE A 289 -9.37 7.59 8.98
C ILE A 289 -9.71 8.88 9.70
N ASP A 290 -9.09 10.00 9.33
CA ASP A 290 -9.45 11.34 9.80
C ASP A 290 -10.78 11.84 9.20
N ASN A 291 -11.22 11.22 8.10
CA ASN A 291 -12.36 11.68 7.29
C ASN A 291 -13.49 10.65 7.20
N LEU A 292 -13.33 9.43 7.70
CA LEU A 292 -14.36 8.39 7.71
C LEU A 292 -14.34 7.64 9.03
N TRP A 293 -15.50 7.48 9.66
CA TRP A 293 -15.61 6.59 10.81
C TRP A 293 -15.48 5.13 10.38
N GLU A 294 -15.10 4.29 11.34
CA GLU A 294 -14.92 2.86 11.15
C GLU A 294 -16.16 2.17 10.54
N HIS A 295 -17.36 2.52 11.01
CA HIS A 295 -18.61 1.96 10.49
C HIS A 295 -18.87 2.34 9.03
N GLU A 296 -18.47 3.55 8.60
CA GLU A 296 -18.59 4.00 7.20
C GLU A 296 -17.60 3.26 6.30
N ILE A 297 -16.39 2.99 6.78
CA ILE A 297 -15.40 2.17 6.07
C ILE A 297 -15.94 0.76 5.86
N ILE A 298 -16.49 0.14 6.91
CA ILE A 298 -17.10 -1.20 6.84
C ILE A 298 -18.23 -1.24 5.82
N GLU A 299 -19.18 -0.29 5.93
CA GLU A 299 -20.34 -0.21 5.02
C GLU A 299 -19.89 -0.01 3.57
N SER A 300 -18.94 0.91 3.34
CA SER A 300 -18.39 1.21 2.01
C SER A 300 -17.75 -0.03 1.39
N VAL A 301 -16.97 -0.82 2.13
CA VAL A 301 -16.34 -2.06 1.64
C VAL A 301 -17.39 -3.11 1.28
N VAL A 302 -18.34 -3.37 2.17
CA VAL A 302 -19.39 -4.38 1.96
C VAL A 302 -20.25 -4.02 0.75
N GLU A 303 -20.68 -2.77 0.65
CA GLU A 303 -21.51 -2.32 -0.47
C GLU A 303 -20.72 -2.29 -1.79
N SER A 304 -19.45 -1.91 -1.75
CA SER A 304 -18.58 -1.94 -2.94
C SER A 304 -18.41 -3.36 -3.48
N ILE A 305 -18.23 -4.36 -2.61
CA ILE A 305 -18.16 -5.76 -3.03
C ILE A 305 -19.47 -6.22 -3.66
N ARG A 306 -20.62 -5.92 -3.04
CA ARG A 306 -21.94 -6.26 -3.60
C ARG A 306 -22.18 -5.62 -4.96
N ARG A 307 -21.86 -4.33 -5.10
CA ARG A 307 -21.99 -3.58 -6.38
C ARG A 307 -21.06 -4.15 -7.45
N TRP A 308 -19.84 -4.51 -7.07
CA TRP A 308 -18.89 -5.18 -7.97
C TRP A 308 -19.44 -6.51 -8.50
N GLU A 309 -19.95 -7.37 -7.62
CA GLU A 309 -20.60 -8.63 -7.97
C GLU A 309 -21.81 -8.43 -8.90
N ASN A 310 -22.55 -7.34 -8.71
CA ASN A 310 -23.69 -6.96 -9.55
C ASN A 310 -23.30 -6.35 -10.92
N GLY A 311 -22.00 -6.24 -11.23
CA GLY A 311 -21.53 -5.79 -12.54
C GLY A 311 -21.06 -4.34 -12.59
N GLU A 312 -21.03 -3.61 -11.47
CA GLU A 312 -20.46 -2.26 -11.42
C GLU A 312 -18.91 -2.31 -11.41
N GLY A 313 -18.26 -1.14 -11.38
CA GLY A 313 -16.80 -1.02 -11.21
C GLY A 313 -15.93 -1.26 -12.46
N GLY A 314 -16.52 -1.50 -13.63
CA GLY A 314 -15.79 -1.67 -14.89
C GLY A 314 -15.54 -3.13 -15.26
N PRO A 315 -14.63 -3.45 -16.22
CA PRO A 315 -14.35 -4.82 -16.63
C PRO A 315 -13.63 -5.60 -15.51
N GLY A 316 -13.96 -6.88 -15.34
CA GLY A 316 -13.31 -7.77 -14.37
C GLY A 316 -12.46 -8.84 -15.05
N THR A 317 -11.51 -9.43 -14.32
CA THR A 317 -10.57 -10.44 -14.83
C THR A 317 -11.01 -11.89 -14.61
N GLY A 318 -12.24 -12.12 -14.16
CA GLY A 318 -12.75 -13.47 -13.92
C GLY A 318 -14.05 -13.46 -13.11
N ASP A 319 -14.18 -14.44 -12.22
CA ASP A 319 -15.25 -14.46 -11.22
C ASP A 319 -15.15 -13.23 -10.30
N ARG A 320 -16.29 -12.61 -10.04
CA ARG A 320 -16.41 -11.40 -9.22
C ARG A 320 -16.80 -11.68 -7.77
N LYS A 321 -17.15 -12.94 -7.47
CA LYS A 321 -17.61 -13.36 -6.16
C LYS A 321 -16.63 -12.96 -5.05
N GLY A 322 -17.13 -12.44 -3.95
CA GLY A 322 -16.35 -11.98 -2.80
C GLY A 322 -15.45 -10.77 -3.09
N GLY A 323 -15.66 -10.04 -4.19
CA GLY A 323 -14.81 -8.93 -4.59
C GLY A 323 -13.58 -9.33 -5.43
N ALA A 324 -13.54 -10.57 -5.92
CA ALA A 324 -12.48 -11.08 -6.78
C ALA A 324 -12.52 -10.49 -8.19
N GLY A 325 -11.49 -10.77 -8.99
CA GLY A 325 -11.41 -10.35 -10.39
C GLY A 325 -11.26 -8.84 -10.59
N GLY A 326 -10.70 -8.11 -9.62
CA GLY A 326 -10.48 -6.66 -9.66
C GLY A 326 -11.35 -5.84 -8.71
N GLY A 327 -12.21 -6.47 -7.90
CA GLY A 327 -13.10 -5.77 -6.97
C GLY A 327 -12.36 -4.97 -5.90
N MET A 328 -11.15 -5.37 -5.49
CA MET A 328 -10.35 -4.60 -4.53
C MET A 328 -9.94 -3.21 -5.05
N LYS A 329 -9.76 -3.07 -6.38
CA LYS A 329 -9.52 -1.75 -6.97
C LYS A 329 -10.76 -0.86 -6.87
N PHE A 330 -11.94 -1.45 -7.08
CA PHE A 330 -13.21 -0.76 -6.96
C PHE A 330 -13.48 -0.35 -5.51
N VAL A 331 -13.27 -1.24 -4.54
CA VAL A 331 -13.33 -0.94 -3.10
C VAL A 331 -12.42 0.25 -2.74
N ALA A 332 -11.16 0.21 -3.16
CA ALA A 332 -10.22 1.30 -2.89
C ALA A 332 -10.70 2.63 -3.52
N ASP A 333 -11.27 2.61 -4.73
CA ASP A 333 -11.81 3.81 -5.38
C ASP A 333 -13.02 4.40 -4.65
N GLU A 334 -13.93 3.57 -4.14
CA GLU A 334 -15.08 4.03 -3.37
C GLU A 334 -14.65 4.64 -2.03
N LEU A 335 -13.70 4.02 -1.32
CA LEU A 335 -13.14 4.55 -0.07
C LEU A 335 -12.43 5.90 -0.28
N VAL A 336 -11.55 6.02 -1.29
CA VAL A 336 -10.90 7.30 -1.62
C VAL A 336 -11.93 8.35 -2.00
N ARG A 337 -12.99 7.98 -2.74
CA ARG A 337 -14.05 8.93 -3.10
C ARG A 337 -14.82 9.43 -1.88
N ALA A 338 -15.18 8.54 -0.96
CA ALA A 338 -15.88 8.88 0.27
C ALA A 338 -15.03 9.78 1.17
N ALA A 339 -13.79 9.37 1.47
CA ALA A 339 -12.86 10.15 2.30
C ALA A 339 -12.59 11.53 1.68
N LYS A 340 -12.36 11.61 0.37
CA LYS A 340 -12.15 12.89 -0.32
C LYS A 340 -13.36 13.82 -0.25
N ALA A 341 -14.58 13.27 -0.31
CA ALA A 341 -15.79 14.08 -0.22
C ALA A 341 -15.86 14.79 1.13
N VAL A 342 -15.57 14.08 2.23
CA VAL A 342 -15.49 14.65 3.59
C VAL A 342 -14.28 15.60 3.73
N ALA A 343 -13.09 15.17 3.30
CA ALA A 343 -11.84 15.93 3.39
C ALA A 343 -11.88 17.30 2.70
N THR A 344 -12.77 17.49 1.72
CA THR A 344 -12.91 18.74 0.96
C THR A 344 -14.11 19.58 1.39
N ASP A 345 -14.92 19.10 2.33
CA ASP A 345 -16.06 19.82 2.89
C ASP A 345 -15.67 20.51 4.20
N PRO A 346 -15.60 21.85 4.23
CA PRO A 346 -15.25 22.61 5.44
C PRO A 346 -16.34 22.57 6.52
N PHE A 347 -17.52 21.99 6.24
CA PHE A 347 -18.63 21.85 7.18
C PHE A 347 -18.97 20.39 7.48
N ALA A 348 -18.21 19.42 6.95
CA ALA A 348 -18.46 18.02 7.24
C ALA A 348 -18.08 17.68 8.68
N GLU A 349 -18.88 16.83 9.32
CA GLU A 349 -18.49 16.11 10.52
C GLU A 349 -17.45 15.05 10.15
N SER A 350 -16.39 14.93 10.95
CA SER A 350 -15.29 14.02 10.68
C SER A 350 -14.69 13.50 11.99
N PRO A 351 -14.10 12.29 11.99
CA PRO A 351 -13.37 11.78 13.14
C PRO A 351 -12.29 12.75 13.63
N PHE A 352 -11.55 13.39 12.71
CA PHE A 352 -10.52 14.37 13.06
C PHE A 352 -11.10 15.58 13.79
N MET A 353 -12.23 16.13 13.32
CA MET A 353 -12.92 17.21 14.02
C MET A 353 -13.31 16.80 15.43
N GLU A 354 -13.90 15.62 15.60
CA GLU A 354 -14.32 15.10 16.90
C GLU A 354 -13.14 15.05 17.89
N HIS A 355 -12.02 14.47 17.49
CA HIS A 355 -10.81 14.40 18.33
C HIS A 355 -10.20 15.77 18.60
N ALA A 356 -10.18 16.67 17.60
CA ALA A 356 -9.68 18.03 17.79
C ALA A 356 -10.50 18.79 18.85
N VAL A 357 -11.82 18.61 18.87
CA VAL A 357 -12.71 19.19 19.88
C VAL A 357 -12.46 18.58 21.27
N GLU A 358 -12.24 17.28 21.37
CA GLU A 358 -11.88 16.61 22.63
C GLU A 358 -10.56 17.13 23.22
N GLU A 359 -9.60 17.48 22.36
CA GLU A 359 -8.33 18.12 22.72
C GLU A 359 -8.46 19.63 22.99
N GLY A 360 -9.67 20.19 22.90
CA GLY A 360 -9.96 21.60 23.20
C GLY A 360 -9.67 22.57 22.06
N LEU A 361 -9.51 22.07 20.83
CA LEU A 361 -9.33 22.89 19.62
C LEU A 361 -10.68 23.16 18.95
N ALA A 362 -10.93 24.42 18.60
CA ALA A 362 -12.12 24.81 17.85
C ALA A 362 -11.90 24.59 16.34
N MET A 363 -12.06 23.35 15.89
CA MET A 363 -11.95 22.94 14.49
C MET A 363 -13.29 22.43 13.94
N GLU A 364 -13.55 22.65 12.66
CA GLU A 364 -14.74 22.19 11.92
C GLU A 364 -14.29 21.71 10.52
N GLY A 365 -15.04 20.76 9.94
CA GLY A 365 -14.79 20.24 8.60
C GLY A 365 -13.99 18.94 8.57
N GLY A 366 -13.78 18.42 7.36
CA GLY A 366 -12.81 17.35 7.10
C GLY A 366 -11.36 17.84 7.10
N LYS A 367 -10.41 16.90 7.22
CA LYS A 367 -8.97 17.17 7.13
C LYS A 367 -8.48 16.90 5.71
N LEU A 368 -8.09 17.95 4.98
CA LEU A 368 -7.54 17.79 3.63
C LEU A 368 -6.11 17.22 3.68
N ASP A 369 -5.98 15.92 3.45
CA ASP A 369 -4.70 15.22 3.36
C ASP A 369 -4.49 14.41 2.06
N ASP A 370 -3.31 13.82 1.89
CA ASP A 370 -3.05 12.76 0.95
C ASP A 370 -3.83 11.51 1.42
N ILE A 371 -4.65 10.95 0.53
CA ILE A 371 -5.55 9.84 0.82
C ILE A 371 -5.06 8.62 0.06
N SER A 372 -4.57 7.63 0.81
CA SER A 372 -4.02 6.41 0.27
C SER A 372 -4.77 5.20 0.80
N VAL A 373 -5.31 4.37 -0.11
CA VAL A 373 -5.99 3.11 0.23
C VAL A 373 -5.39 1.98 -0.58
N VAL A 374 -4.96 0.94 0.13
CA VAL A 374 -4.67 -0.39 -0.41
C VAL A 374 -5.70 -1.36 0.15
N ALA A 375 -6.35 -2.11 -0.73
CA ALA A 375 -7.26 -3.19 -0.36
C ALA A 375 -6.72 -4.53 -0.89
N ALA A 376 -6.75 -5.55 -0.05
CA ALA A 376 -6.26 -6.89 -0.38
C ALA A 376 -7.27 -7.95 0.06
N LEU A 377 -7.70 -8.78 -0.88
CA LEU A 377 -8.57 -9.92 -0.63
C LEU A 377 -7.72 -11.17 -0.37
N CYS A 378 -7.89 -11.81 0.79
CA CYS A 378 -7.23 -13.09 1.09
C CYS A 378 -7.86 -14.22 0.25
N ARG A 379 -7.07 -14.90 -0.58
CA ARG A 379 -7.54 -15.98 -1.45
C ARG A 379 -6.67 -17.21 -1.33
N LYS A 380 -7.27 -18.40 -1.47
CA LYS A 380 -6.49 -19.62 -1.69
C LYS A 380 -5.68 -19.49 -2.97
N ASN A 381 -4.43 -19.92 -2.90
CA ASN A 381 -3.54 -19.95 -4.03
C ASN A 381 -3.84 -21.22 -4.83
N ASP A 382 -4.45 -21.07 -5.99
CA ASP A 382 -4.81 -22.16 -6.90
C ASP A 382 -3.61 -22.78 -7.63
N GLY A 383 -2.37 -22.41 -7.25
CA GLY A 383 -1.15 -22.86 -7.89
C GLY A 383 -0.95 -22.32 -9.31
N SER A 384 -1.86 -21.46 -9.80
CA SER A 384 -1.65 -20.74 -11.04
C SER A 384 -0.68 -19.60 -10.77
N MET A 385 0.61 -19.83 -11.04
CA MET A 385 1.53 -18.71 -11.21
C MET A 385 1.05 -17.90 -12.40
N TYR A 386 0.30 -16.83 -12.13
CA TYR A 386 0.15 -15.73 -13.08
C TYR A 386 1.50 -15.05 -13.19
N TYR A 387 2.36 -15.59 -14.05
CA TYR A 387 3.44 -14.83 -14.66
C TYR A 387 2.77 -13.73 -15.50
N HIS A 388 2.56 -12.57 -14.91
CA HIS A 388 2.33 -11.37 -15.68
C HIS A 388 3.68 -10.83 -16.13
N ASP A 389 4.05 -11.22 -17.35
CA ASP A 389 5.09 -10.57 -18.16
C ASP A 389 4.83 -9.06 -18.29
#